data_AF-A0A9W8K756-F1
#
_entry.id   AF-A0A9W8K756-F1
#
_cell.length_a   1.000
_cell.length_b   1.000
_cell.length_c   1.000
_cell.angle_alpha   90.00
_cell.angle_beta   90.00
_cell.angle_gamma   90.00
#
_symmetry.space_group_name_H-M   'P 1'
#
loop_
_entity.id
_entity.type
_entity.pdbx_description
1 polymer ?
#
loop_
_entity_poly.entity_id
_entity_poly.type
_entity_poly.pdbx_seq_one_letter_code
_entity_poly.pdbx_strand_id
1 'polypeptide(L)'
;MRFQPSTRSSPTAPGSDKLTDLATSSNSVAAGFGEIVQALVASSNPPNSRPIMVEFGNRTMAIGRQRMQTMNGRNAFLYMKSKFGLLNATSAFFLEATFEQDVDSFVEIDLDSWEELVAFMHKIRIIS
;
A
#
# COMPACT_ATOMS: atom_id res chain seq x y z
N MET A 1 -29.55 30.08 29.22
CA MET A 1 -28.16 29.76 28.81
C MET A 1 -28.23 28.63 27.80
N ARG A 2 -27.83 28.87 26.55
CA ARG A 2 -27.98 27.93 25.42
C ARG A 2 -26.58 27.65 24.88
N PHE A 3 -26.10 26.41 25.01
CA PHE A 3 -24.80 25.97 24.48
C PHE A 3 -24.92 25.67 22.99
N GLN A 4 -24.05 26.27 22.16
CA GLN A 4 -23.81 25.86 20.78
C GLN A 4 -22.64 24.87 20.74
N PRO A 5 -22.71 23.78 19.95
CA PRO A 5 -21.55 22.93 19.69
C PRO A 5 -20.72 23.53 18.55
N SER A 6 -19.46 23.87 18.83
CA SER A 6 -18.48 24.26 17.81
C SER A 6 -18.15 23.07 16.91
N THR A 7 -18.50 23.15 15.64
CA THR A 7 -18.04 22.21 14.61
C THR A 7 -16.55 22.43 14.38
N ARG A 8 -15.75 21.43 14.74
CA ARG A 8 -14.31 21.35 14.46
C ARG A 8 -14.13 21.12 12.95
N SER A 9 -13.82 22.18 12.20
CA SER A 9 -13.36 22.05 10.82
C SER A 9 -11.97 21.41 10.81
N SER A 10 -11.87 20.21 10.23
CA SER A 10 -10.60 19.60 9.86
C SER A 10 -9.86 20.51 8.88
N PRO A 11 -8.53 20.66 8.97
CA PRO A 11 -7.79 21.42 7.97
C PRO A 11 -7.77 20.62 6.66
N THR A 12 -8.55 21.06 5.68
CA THR A 12 -8.41 20.63 4.28
C THR A 12 -7.01 21.01 3.81
N ALA A 13 -6.25 20.04 3.31
CA ALA A 13 -4.93 20.28 2.74
C ALA A 13 -5.03 21.35 1.63
N PRO A 14 -4.39 22.52 1.76
CA PRO A 14 -4.69 23.70 0.94
C PRO A 14 -4.06 23.67 -0.47
N GLY A 15 -3.80 22.49 -1.05
CA GLY A 15 -2.95 22.34 -2.24
C GLY A 15 -3.54 21.58 -3.43
N SER A 16 -4.51 20.68 -3.24
CA SER A 16 -5.02 19.83 -4.32
C SER A 16 -5.89 20.58 -5.32
N ASP A 17 -6.76 21.45 -4.83
CA ASP A 17 -7.82 22.06 -5.65
C ASP A 17 -7.26 23.04 -6.70
N LYS A 18 -6.15 23.72 -6.38
CA LYS A 18 -5.48 24.66 -7.29
C LYS A 18 -4.73 23.97 -8.44
N LEU A 19 -4.29 22.72 -8.25
CA LEU A 19 -3.61 21.96 -9.30
C LEU A 19 -4.62 21.41 -10.32
N THR A 20 -5.79 21.02 -9.85
CA THR A 20 -6.90 20.60 -10.71
C THR A 20 -7.45 21.77 -11.54
N ASP A 21 -7.53 22.98 -10.98
CA ASP A 21 -7.89 24.20 -11.71
C ASP A 21 -6.85 24.60 -12.78
N LEU A 22 -5.56 24.34 -12.54
CA LEU A 22 -4.50 24.57 -13.52
C LEU A 22 -4.55 23.55 -14.66
N ALA A 23 -4.72 22.27 -14.35
CA ALA A 23 -4.82 21.19 -15.34
C ALA A 23 -6.05 21.31 -16.25
N THR A 24 -7.14 21.91 -15.76
CA THR A 24 -8.38 22.15 -16.51
C THR A 24 -8.43 23.54 -17.16
N SER A 25 -7.35 24.32 -17.07
CA SER A 25 -7.29 25.68 -17.62
C SER A 25 -7.46 25.69 -19.13
N SER A 26 -8.19 26.69 -19.65
CA SER A 26 -8.32 26.92 -21.10
C SER A 26 -7.02 27.43 -21.76
N ASN A 27 -5.99 27.74 -20.96
CA ASN A 27 -4.66 28.09 -21.46
C ASN A 27 -3.81 26.81 -21.56
N SER A 28 -3.41 26.44 -22.78
CA SER A 28 -2.65 25.21 -23.06
C SER A 28 -1.32 25.11 -22.31
N VAL A 29 -0.67 26.24 -22.04
CA VAL A 29 0.58 26.27 -21.25
C VAL A 29 0.28 25.99 -19.78
N ALA A 30 -0.76 26.62 -19.22
CA ALA A 30 -1.15 26.41 -17.82
C ALA A 30 -1.68 24.98 -17.56
N ALA A 31 -2.48 24.44 -18.49
CA ALA A 31 -2.93 23.04 -18.47
C ALA A 31 -1.75 22.08 -18.49
N GLY A 32 -0.77 22.28 -19.38
CA GLY A 32 0.44 21.47 -19.44
C GLY A 32 1.25 21.50 -18.14
N PHE A 33 1.41 22.67 -17.51
CA PHE A 33 2.07 22.75 -16.20
C PHE A 33 1.26 22.04 -15.10
N GLY A 34 -0.07 22.17 -15.12
CA GLY A 34 -0.96 21.47 -14.19
C GLY A 34 -0.81 19.95 -14.28
N GLU A 35 -0.82 19.40 -15.49
CA GLU A 35 -0.63 17.97 -15.75
C GLU A 35 0.75 17.46 -15.29
N ILE A 36 1.83 18.20 -15.60
CA ILE A 36 3.19 17.83 -15.20
C ILE A 36 3.34 17.83 -13.68
N VAL A 37 2.81 18.85 -12.99
CA VAL A 37 2.89 18.92 -11.53
C VAL A 37 2.01 17.85 -10.90
N GLN A 38 0.84 17.55 -11.47
CA GLN A 38 -0.01 16.46 -10.98
C GLN A 38 0.67 15.10 -11.13
N ALA A 39 1.33 14.85 -12.26
CA ALA A 39 2.14 13.65 -12.48
C ALA A 39 3.33 13.57 -11.51
N LEU A 40 4.00 14.69 -11.23
CA LEU A 40 5.10 14.78 -10.27
C LEU A 40 4.62 14.52 -8.83
N VAL A 41 3.48 15.06 -8.43
CA VAL A 41 2.89 14.81 -7.11
C VAL A 41 2.48 13.35 -6.98
N ALA A 42 1.89 12.76 -8.01
CA ALA A 42 1.54 11.35 -8.03
C ALA A 42 2.77 10.43 -7.96
N SER A 43 3.89 10.82 -8.59
CA SER A 43 5.16 10.08 -8.51
C SER A 43 5.93 10.30 -7.20
N SER A 44 5.64 11.38 -6.49
CA SER A 44 6.26 11.73 -5.20
C SER A 44 5.62 11.05 -3.98
N ASN A 45 4.74 10.06 -4.19
CA ASN A 45 4.10 9.35 -3.10
C ASN A 45 5.16 8.72 -2.17
N PRO A 46 5.19 9.08 -0.88
CA PRO A 46 6.19 8.58 0.04
C PRO A 46 6.06 7.04 0.15
N PRO A 47 7.19 6.32 0.24
CA PRO A 47 7.17 4.88 0.40
C PRO A 47 6.32 4.52 1.62
N ASN A 48 5.39 3.60 1.43
CA ASN A 48 4.43 3.21 2.45
C ASN A 48 5.17 2.73 3.71
N SER A 49 5.17 3.53 4.77
CA SER A 49 5.87 3.21 6.02
C SER A 49 5.07 2.26 6.93
N ARG A 50 3.85 1.88 6.52
CA ARG A 50 2.98 0.99 7.32
C ARG A 50 3.50 -0.45 7.26
N PRO A 51 3.35 -1.22 8.36
CA PRO A 51 3.67 -2.63 8.36
C PRO A 51 2.78 -3.39 7.36
N ILE A 52 3.27 -4.54 6.91
CA ILE A 52 2.51 -5.46 6.06
C ILE A 52 1.75 -6.41 6.97
N MET A 53 0.44 -6.50 6.80
CA MET A 53 -0.39 -7.46 7.53
C MET A 53 -0.35 -8.80 6.80
N VAL A 54 0.06 -9.86 7.48
CA VAL A 54 0.11 -11.22 6.90
C VAL A 54 -0.95 -12.08 7.58
N GLU A 55 -1.78 -12.75 6.78
CA GLU A 55 -2.85 -13.62 7.29
C GLU A 55 -2.71 -15.07 6.81
N PHE A 56 -3.12 -15.99 7.68
CA PHE A 56 -3.27 -17.40 7.38
C PHE A 56 -4.35 -18.01 8.27
N GLY A 57 -5.42 -18.53 7.68
CA GLY A 57 -6.61 -18.99 8.40
C GLY A 57 -7.19 -17.88 9.30
N ASN A 58 -7.29 -18.14 10.60
CA ASN A 58 -7.81 -17.19 11.59
C ASN A 58 -6.72 -16.33 12.26
N ARG A 59 -5.48 -16.40 11.79
CA ARG A 59 -4.35 -15.72 12.42
C ARG A 59 -3.81 -14.63 11.52
N THR A 60 -3.65 -13.44 12.07
CA THR A 60 -3.04 -12.28 11.41
C THR A 60 -1.82 -11.79 12.18
N MET A 61 -0.75 -11.43 11.48
CA MET A 61 0.50 -10.93 12.04
C MET A 61 0.96 -9.68 11.29
N ALA A 62 1.30 -8.61 12.00
CA ALA A 62 1.96 -7.46 11.40
C ALA A 62 3.47 -7.70 11.28
N ILE A 63 4.03 -7.51 10.09
CA ILE A 63 5.47 -7.62 9.82
C ILE A 63 5.99 -6.27 9.33
N GLY A 64 7.12 -5.83 9.89
CA GLY A 64 7.74 -4.57 9.49
C GLY A 64 8.16 -4.60 8.02
N ARG A 65 7.72 -3.60 7.25
CA ARG A 65 8.01 -3.52 5.81
C ARG A 65 9.50 -3.50 5.51
N GLN A 66 10.27 -2.71 6.26
CA GLN A 66 11.71 -2.64 6.09
C GLN A 66 12.38 -4.02 6.19
N ARG A 67 11.93 -4.86 7.13
CA ARG A 67 12.42 -6.24 7.26
C ARG A 67 12.08 -7.07 6.02
N MET A 68 10.85 -6.95 5.51
CA MET A 68 10.41 -7.67 4.29
C MET A 68 11.15 -7.20 3.04
N GLN A 69 11.51 -5.91 2.96
CA GLN A 69 12.32 -5.33 1.89
C GLN A 69 13.78 -5.82 1.89
N THR A 70 14.32 -6.21 3.05
CA THR A 70 15.69 -6.77 3.13
C THR A 70 15.79 -8.24 2.73
N MET A 71 14.67 -8.90 2.44
CA MET A 71 14.62 -10.31 2.05
C MET A 71 14.24 -10.42 0.58
N ASN A 72 14.80 -11.42 -0.11
CA ASN A 72 14.25 -11.86 -1.39
C ASN A 72 12.95 -12.66 -1.17
N GLY A 73 12.18 -12.88 -2.24
CA GLY A 73 10.86 -13.53 -2.15
C GLY A 73 10.90 -14.90 -1.48
N ARG A 74 11.90 -15.73 -1.79
CA ARG A 74 12.05 -17.08 -1.20
C ARG A 74 12.31 -17.03 0.31
N ASN A 75 13.19 -16.14 0.77
CA ASN A 75 13.48 -15.97 2.18
C ASN A 75 12.30 -15.36 2.93
N ALA A 76 11.61 -14.39 2.33
CA ALA A 76 10.39 -13.81 2.88
C ALA A 76 9.29 -14.87 3.06
N PHE A 77 9.10 -15.72 2.04
CA PHE A 77 8.15 -16.82 2.08
C PHE A 77 8.48 -17.84 3.18
N LEU A 78 9.73 -18.29 3.26
CA LEU A 78 10.19 -19.19 4.34
C LEU A 78 10.04 -18.56 5.73
N TYR A 79 10.35 -17.28 5.87
CA TYR A 79 10.17 -16.52 7.10
C TYR A 79 8.70 -16.51 7.53
N MET A 80 7.78 -16.23 6.60
CA MET A 80 6.35 -16.26 6.85
C MET A 80 5.90 -17.68 7.23
N LYS A 81 6.26 -18.71 6.47
CA LYS A 81 5.96 -20.11 6.83
C LYS A 81 6.45 -20.47 8.24
N SER A 82 7.65 -20.03 8.63
CA SER A 82 8.17 -20.21 9.98
C SER A 82 7.29 -19.55 11.05
N LYS A 83 6.87 -18.30 10.84
CA LYS A 83 6.01 -17.56 11.79
C LYS A 83 4.62 -18.19 11.97
N PHE A 84 4.12 -18.84 10.93
CA PHE A 84 2.81 -19.51 10.95
C PHE A 84 2.89 -21.02 11.26
N GLY A 85 4.09 -21.57 11.51
CA GLY A 85 4.24 -23.01 11.84
C GLY A 85 4.06 -23.95 10.65
N LEU A 86 4.27 -23.45 9.42
CA LEU A 86 3.99 -24.14 8.17
C LEU A 86 5.23 -24.77 7.52
N LEU A 87 6.37 -24.81 8.21
CA LEU A 87 7.62 -25.34 7.63
C LEU A 87 7.53 -26.83 7.32
N ASN A 88 6.81 -27.60 8.14
CA ASN A 88 6.65 -29.05 7.99
C ASN A 88 5.39 -29.44 7.20
N ALA A 89 4.63 -28.47 6.70
CA ALA A 89 3.42 -28.75 5.95
C ALA A 89 3.77 -29.32 4.57
N THR A 90 3.08 -30.40 4.20
CA THR A 90 3.30 -31.16 2.95
C THR A 90 2.50 -30.60 1.77
N SER A 91 1.52 -29.74 2.04
CA SER A 91 0.77 -29.01 1.01
C SER A 91 1.64 -27.92 0.37
N ALA A 92 1.35 -27.63 -0.89
CA ALA A 92 1.84 -26.41 -1.52
C ALA A 92 1.28 -25.20 -0.78
N PHE A 93 1.99 -24.07 -0.86
CA PHE A 93 1.47 -22.79 -0.39
C PHE A 93 1.88 -21.72 -1.38
N PHE A 94 1.00 -20.73 -1.55
CA PHE A 94 1.22 -19.56 -2.37
C PHE A 94 0.98 -18.30 -1.54
N LEU A 95 1.45 -17.17 -2.05
CA LEU A 95 1.21 -15.87 -1.46
C LEU A 95 0.32 -15.08 -2.39
N GLU A 96 -0.66 -14.41 -1.83
CA GLU A 96 -1.39 -13.35 -2.52
C GLU A 96 -1.24 -12.05 -1.75
N ALA A 97 -1.28 -10.92 -2.45
CA ALA A 97 -1.25 -9.60 -1.82
C ALA A 97 -2.36 -8.69 -2.37
N THR A 98 -2.73 -7.71 -1.55
CA THR A 98 -3.44 -6.51 -2.02
C THR A 98 -2.48 -5.33 -2.05
N PHE A 99 -2.59 -4.55 -3.11
CA PHE A 99 -1.79 -3.35 -3.38
C PHE A 99 -2.57 -2.05 -3.15
N GLU A 100 -3.87 -2.16 -2.86
CA GLU A 100 -4.75 -1.04 -2.57
C GLU A 100 -5.27 -1.16 -1.13
N GLN A 101 -5.38 -0.04 -0.42
CA GLN A 101 -5.70 -0.05 1.02
C GLN A 101 -7.13 -0.54 1.33
N ASP A 102 -8.05 -0.33 0.38
CA ASP A 102 -9.49 -0.49 0.59
C ASP A 102 -10.13 -1.54 -0.34
N VAL A 103 -9.30 -2.34 -1.03
CA VAL A 103 -9.78 -3.38 -1.94
C VAL A 103 -9.31 -4.75 -1.45
N ASP A 104 -10.28 -5.64 -1.18
CA ASP A 104 -10.04 -7.05 -0.91
C ASP A 104 -9.84 -7.85 -2.21
N SER A 105 -9.16 -7.25 -3.19
CA SER A 105 -8.66 -7.95 -4.36
C SER A 105 -7.26 -8.46 -4.05
N PHE A 106 -7.16 -9.77 -3.92
CA PHE A 106 -5.90 -10.45 -3.75
C PHE A 106 -5.41 -10.96 -5.11
N VAL A 107 -4.13 -10.77 -5.38
CA VAL A 107 -3.47 -11.31 -6.57
C VAL A 107 -2.23 -12.10 -6.14
N GLU A 108 -1.96 -13.19 -6.85
CA GLU A 108 -0.80 -14.04 -6.58
C GLU A 108 0.51 -13.25 -6.76
N ILE A 109 1.46 -13.49 -5.86
CA ILE A 109 2.75 -12.81 -5.84
C ILE A 109 3.78 -13.67 -6.58
N ASP A 110 4.40 -13.10 -7.61
CA ASP A 110 5.63 -13.63 -8.17
C ASP A 110 6.81 -13.37 -7.21
N LEU A 111 7.39 -14.44 -6.69
CA LEU A 111 8.50 -14.37 -5.73
C LEU A 111 9.80 -13.85 -6.35
N ASP A 112 9.96 -13.97 -7.67
CA ASP A 112 11.14 -13.45 -8.37
C ASP A 112 11.05 -11.93 -8.58
N SER A 113 9.85 -11.35 -8.44
CA SER A 113 9.57 -9.91 -8.53
C SER A 113 9.38 -9.25 -7.15
N TRP A 114 9.76 -9.93 -6.07
CA TRP A 114 9.46 -9.52 -4.70
C TRP A 114 9.99 -8.14 -4.34
N GLU A 115 11.25 -7.86 -4.68
CA GLU A 115 11.97 -6.62 -4.35
C GLU A 115 11.26 -5.37 -4.89
N GLU A 116 10.59 -5.51 -6.03
CA GLU A 116 9.81 -4.44 -6.65
C GLU A 116 8.43 -4.29 -6.01
N LEU A 117 7.78 -5.42 -5.72
CA LEU A 117 6.38 -5.44 -5.26
C LEU A 117 6.23 -5.10 -3.77
N VAL A 118 7.19 -5.49 -2.93
CA VAL A 118 7.07 -5.41 -1.46
C VAL A 118 6.88 -3.98 -0.93
N ALA A 119 7.31 -2.96 -1.67
CA ALA A 119 7.09 -1.56 -1.29
C ALA A 119 5.61 -1.16 -1.33
N PHE A 120 4.82 -1.84 -2.17
CA PHE A 120 3.44 -1.49 -2.47
C PHE A 120 2.41 -2.42 -1.79
N MET A 121 2.83 -3.58 -1.29
CA MET A 121 1.93 -4.54 -0.63
C MET A 121 1.33 -3.99 0.67
N HIS A 122 0.02 -4.08 0.85
CA HIS A 122 -0.67 -3.68 2.08
C HIS A 122 -0.96 -4.85 3.01
N LYS A 123 -1.56 -5.90 2.45
CA LYS A 123 -1.80 -7.16 3.13
C LYS A 123 -1.28 -8.30 2.25
N ILE A 124 -0.82 -9.37 2.89
CA ILE A 124 -0.44 -10.62 2.26
C ILE A 124 -1.28 -11.71 2.91
N ARG A 125 -1.77 -12.67 2.13
CA ARG A 125 -2.33 -13.92 2.66
C ARG A 125 -1.54 -15.11 2.16
N ILE A 126 -1.40 -16.09 3.03
CA ILE A 126 -0.86 -17.39 2.68
C ILE A 126 -2.04 -18.29 2.32
N ILE A 127 -2.04 -18.86 1.13
CA ILE A 127 -3.04 -19.84 0.68
C ILE A 127 -2.38 -21.20 0.51
N SER A 128 -3.13 -22.27 0.74
CA SER A 128 -2.70 -23.67 0.59
C SER A 128 -3.33 -24.31 -0.64
#